data_AF-B2ZB11-F1
#
_entry.id   AF-B2ZB11-F1
#
_cell.length_a   1.000
_cell.length_b   1.000
_cell.length_c   1.000
_cell.angle_alpha   90.00
_cell.angle_beta   90.00
_cell.angle_gamma   90.00
#
_symmetry.space_group_name_H-M   'P 1'
#
loop_
_entity.id
_entity.type
_entity.pdbx_description
1 polymer ?
#
loop_
_entity_poly.entity_id
_entity_poly.type
_entity_poly.pdbx_seq_one_letter_code
_entity_poly.pdbx_strand_id
1 'polypeptide(L)'
;NTDFIPYAGEGFNLLIPAKWNPSKEIEYPGQVLRFEDNFDATSNVSVLVQNTSKKSISEYGSPEEFLAQVDYLLGKQVYGGKTDSEGGFDQDAVATANILETSTPTVGGKDYYFL
;
A
#
# COMPACT_ATOMS: atom_id res chain seq x y z
N ASN A 1 0.69 -15.38 22.96
CA ASN A 1 1.24 -14.02 22.87
C ASN A 1 2.51 -14.03 22.02
N THR A 2 2.38 -14.56 20.79
CA THR A 2 3.43 -14.69 19.77
C THR A 2 2.82 -14.42 18.39
N ASP A 3 1.69 -13.70 18.36
CA ASP A 3 0.88 -13.56 17.15
C ASP A 3 1.51 -12.56 16.18
N PHE A 4 2.44 -11.74 16.68
CA PHE A 4 3.24 -10.78 15.93
C PHE A 4 4.72 -10.88 16.26
N ILE A 5 5.55 -10.61 15.26
CA ILE A 5 7.00 -10.52 15.34
C ILE A 5 7.39 -9.05 15.17
N PRO A 6 8.17 -8.46 16.10
CA PRO A 6 8.72 -7.12 15.90
C PRO A 6 9.82 -7.16 14.84
N TYR A 7 9.68 -6.30 13.83
CA TYR A 7 10.66 -6.09 12.77
C TYR A 7 11.22 -4.68 12.85
N ALA A 8 12.55 -4.56 12.89
CA ALA A 8 13.28 -3.31 12.87
C ALA A 8 13.93 -3.14 11.49
N GLY A 9 13.36 -2.27 10.67
CA GLY A 9 13.91 -1.89 9.37
C GLY A 9 14.80 -0.64 9.46
N GLU A 10 15.41 -0.27 8.34
CA GLU A 10 16.16 0.98 8.26
C GLU A 10 15.23 2.19 8.33
N GLY A 11 15.13 2.82 9.49
CA GLY A 11 14.32 4.02 9.72
C GLY A 11 12.84 3.76 10.02
N PHE A 12 12.42 2.51 10.19
CA PHE A 12 11.04 2.15 10.56
C PHE A 12 10.98 0.90 11.45
N ASN A 13 9.89 0.77 12.19
CA ASN A 13 9.56 -0.44 12.96
C ASN A 13 8.16 -0.91 12.57
N LEU A 14 7.95 -2.22 12.53
CA LEU A 14 6.68 -2.83 12.17
C LEU A 14 6.42 -4.08 13.03
N LEU A 15 5.16 -4.35 13.34
CA LEU A 15 4.72 -5.65 13.87
C LEU A 15 4.19 -6.48 12.71
N ILE A 16 4.83 -7.62 12.44
CA ILE A 16 4.49 -8.51 11.33
C ILE A 16 3.71 -9.72 11.87
N PRO A 17 2.60 -10.15 11.27
CA PRO A 17 1.92 -11.37 11.67
C PRO A 17 2.89 -12.56 11.68
N ALA A 18 2.95 -13.29 12.79
CA ALA A 18 3.99 -14.29 13.01
C ALA A 18 3.92 -15.50 12.07
N LYS A 19 2.79 -15.69 11.38
CA LYS A 19 2.60 -16.76 10.39
C LYS A 19 3.07 -16.38 8.99
N TRP A 20 3.45 -15.13 8.76
CA TRP A 20 3.84 -14.66 7.44
C TRP A 20 5.32 -14.94 7.17
N ASN A 21 5.63 -15.23 5.91
CA ASN A 21 6.98 -15.50 5.45
C ASN A 21 7.56 -14.27 4.75
N PRO A 22 8.87 -14.02 4.87
CA PRO A 22 9.54 -13.02 4.05
C PRO A 22 9.52 -13.47 2.58
N SER A 23 9.12 -12.56 1.69
CA SER A 23 9.10 -12.78 0.24
C SER A 23 10.25 -12.03 -0.43
N LYS A 24 10.77 -12.59 -1.52
CA LYS A 24 11.81 -11.96 -2.35
C LYS A 24 11.23 -11.22 -3.55
N GLU A 25 9.92 -11.29 -3.74
CA GLU A 25 9.23 -10.60 -4.81
C GLU A 25 9.38 -9.09 -4.64
N ILE A 26 9.64 -8.39 -5.75
CA ILE A 26 9.73 -6.93 -5.82
C ILE A 26 8.63 -6.45 -6.76
N GLU A 27 7.55 -5.92 -6.20
CA GLU A 27 6.39 -5.44 -6.96
C GLU A 27 6.55 -3.96 -7.32
N TYR A 28 7.25 -3.20 -6.48
CA TYR A 28 7.28 -1.75 -6.56
C TYR A 28 8.70 -1.16 -6.47
N PRO A 29 8.95 -0.01 -7.13
CA PRO A 29 10.20 0.73 -6.96
C PRO A 29 10.43 1.16 -5.51
N GLY A 30 11.64 0.93 -4.99
CA GLY A 30 12.01 1.31 -3.62
C GLY A 30 11.44 0.38 -2.54
N GLN A 31 10.90 -0.78 -2.89
CA GLN A 31 10.47 -1.78 -1.92
C GLN A 31 11.67 -2.33 -1.13
N VAL A 32 11.58 -2.24 0.20
CA VAL A 32 12.62 -2.70 1.14
C VAL A 32 12.19 -3.87 2.01
N LEU A 33 10.89 -4.17 2.05
CA LEU A 33 10.31 -5.29 2.79
C LEU A 33 9.09 -5.80 2.04
N ARG A 34 8.93 -7.13 1.99
CA ARG A 34 7.67 -7.80 1.66
C ARG A 34 7.53 -9.06 2.49
N PHE A 35 6.39 -9.19 3.15
CA PHE A 35 5.95 -10.40 3.84
C PHE A 35 4.59 -10.80 3.31
N GLU A 36 4.38 -12.09 3.14
CA GLU A 36 3.13 -12.67 2.65
C GLU A 36 2.68 -13.80 3.58
N ASP A 37 1.38 -14.04 3.64
CA ASP A 37 0.84 -15.16 4.39
C ASP A 37 1.43 -16.48 3.88
N ASN A 38 1.68 -17.43 4.79
CA ASN A 38 2.25 -18.72 4.42
C ASN A 38 1.31 -19.59 3.57
N PHE A 39 0.04 -19.23 3.46
CA PHE A 39 -0.97 -19.96 2.71
C PHE A 39 -1.45 -19.21 1.46
N ASP A 40 -1.53 -17.88 1.50
CA ASP A 40 -2.12 -17.05 0.44
C ASP A 40 -1.35 -15.73 0.23
N ALA A 41 -0.69 -15.62 -0.93
CA ALA A 41 0.11 -14.45 -1.27
C ALA A 41 -0.70 -13.15 -1.45
N THR A 42 -2.03 -13.22 -1.60
CA THR A 42 -2.89 -12.04 -1.69
C THR A 42 -2.96 -11.26 -0.38
N SER A 43 -2.71 -11.93 0.75
CA SER A 43 -2.57 -11.31 2.06
C SER A 43 -1.09 -11.03 2.33
N ASN A 44 -0.69 -9.78 2.19
CA ASN A 44 0.71 -9.39 2.31
C ASN A 44 0.87 -7.97 2.89
N VAL A 45 2.11 -7.62 3.24
CA VAL A 45 2.53 -6.27 3.63
C VAL A 45 3.85 -5.95 2.96
N SER A 46 3.90 -4.79 2.33
CA SER A 46 5.11 -4.25 1.71
C SER A 46 5.46 -2.90 2.32
N VAL A 47 6.75 -2.65 2.53
CA VAL A 47 7.27 -1.33 2.92
C VAL A 47 8.16 -0.83 1.80
N LEU A 48 7.90 0.40 1.36
CA LEU A 48 8.65 1.09 0.33
C LEU A 48 9.29 2.33 0.92
N VAL A 49 10.53 2.61 0.52
CA VAL A 49 11.26 3.82 0.89
C VAL A 49 11.71 4.51 -0.39
N GLN A 50 11.21 5.73 -0.59
CA GLN A 50 11.52 6.54 -1.77
C GLN A 50 12.02 7.91 -1.33
N ASN A 51 13.00 8.44 -2.07
CA ASN A 51 13.46 9.80 -1.87
C ASN A 51 12.39 10.79 -2.31
N THR A 52 12.16 11.82 -1.51
CA THR A 52 11.22 12.91 -1.83
C THR A 52 11.85 14.27 -1.54
N SER A 53 11.40 15.29 -2.27
CA SER A 53 11.73 16.69 -2.00
C SER A 53 10.85 17.32 -0.92
N LYS A 54 9.77 16.64 -0.52
CA LYS A 54 8.81 17.11 0.48
C LYS A 54 9.39 17.00 1.89
N LYS A 55 9.04 17.96 2.76
CA LYS A 55 9.49 17.95 4.16
C LYS A 55 8.47 17.38 5.14
N SER A 56 7.20 17.32 4.71
CA SER A 56 6.07 16.76 5.47
C SER A 56 5.14 16.00 4.51
N ILE A 57 4.44 14.99 5.03
CA ILE A 57 3.41 14.27 4.26
C ILE A 57 2.28 15.21 3.83
N SER A 58 2.00 16.26 4.62
CA SER A 58 0.98 17.27 4.30
C SER A 58 1.24 18.07 3.03
N GLU A 59 2.50 18.10 2.54
CA GLU A 59 2.85 18.77 1.28
C GLU A 59 2.43 17.98 0.02
N TYR A 60 1.85 16.79 0.20
CA TYR A 60 1.25 15.99 -0.86
C TYR A 60 -0.23 16.30 -1.12
N GLY A 61 -0.86 17.16 -0.32
CA GLY A 61 -2.30 17.40 -0.40
C GLY A 61 -3.07 16.54 0.59
N SER A 62 -4.37 16.33 0.39
CA SER A 62 -5.19 15.42 1.21
C SER A 62 -4.75 13.95 1.06
N PRO A 63 -5.21 13.03 1.94
CA PRO A 63 -4.96 11.60 1.78
C PRO A 63 -5.40 11.06 0.41
N GLU A 64 -6.52 11.53 -0.12
CA GLU A 64 -7.05 11.14 -1.43
C GLU A 64 -6.17 11.66 -2.58
N GLU A 65 -5.71 12.91 -2.48
CA GLU A 65 -4.74 13.50 -3.44
C GLU A 65 -3.39 12.79 -3.40
N PHE A 66 -2.97 12.32 -2.21
CA PHE A 66 -1.80 11.47 -2.06
C PHE A 66 -2.01 10.10 -2.71
N LEU A 67 -3.14 9.43 -2.47
CA LEU A 67 -3.45 8.14 -3.09
C LEU A 67 -3.43 8.24 -4.61
N ALA A 68 -3.95 9.33 -5.19
CA ALA A 68 -3.89 9.57 -6.63
C ALA A 68 -2.45 9.70 -7.17
N GLN A 69 -1.48 10.09 -6.35
CA GLN A 69 -0.05 10.16 -6.73
C GLN A 69 0.66 8.81 -6.59
N VAL A 70 0.13 7.90 -5.78
CA VAL A 70 0.69 6.56 -5.54
C VAL A 70 -0.26 5.43 -5.95
N ASP A 71 -1.18 5.72 -6.87
CA ASP A 71 -2.24 4.82 -7.30
C ASP A 71 -1.73 3.52 -7.94
N TYR A 72 -0.49 3.53 -8.45
CA TYR A 72 0.23 2.35 -8.93
C TYR A 72 0.31 1.23 -7.89
N LEU A 73 0.18 1.54 -6.60
CA LEU A 73 0.12 0.56 -5.53
C LEU A 73 -1.13 -0.33 -5.60
N LEU A 74 -2.23 0.18 -6.17
CA LEU A 74 -3.49 -0.53 -6.35
C LEU A 74 -3.45 -1.52 -7.52
N GLY A 75 -2.29 -1.64 -8.17
CA GLY A 75 -2.11 -2.40 -9.40
C GLY A 75 -2.43 -1.57 -10.63
N LYS A 76 -1.99 -2.06 -11.79
CA LYS A 76 -2.26 -1.44 -13.08
C LYS A 76 -3.22 -2.30 -13.87
N GLN A 77 -4.32 -1.73 -14.34
CA GLN A 77 -5.14 -2.37 -15.35
C GLN A 77 -4.31 -2.54 -16.63
N VAL A 78 -3.88 -3.78 -16.88
CA VAL A 78 -3.13 -4.17 -18.09
C VAL A 78 -4.06 -4.61 -19.22
N TYR A 79 -5.32 -4.91 -18.92
CA TYR A 79 -6.34 -5.15 -19.93
C TYR A 79 -6.83 -3.81 -20.52
N GLY A 80 -6.36 -3.48 -21.72
CA GLY A 80 -6.80 -2.31 -22.49
C GLY A 80 -7.90 -2.63 -23.50
N GLY A 81 -8.62 -3.73 -23.31
CA GLY A 81 -9.73 -4.12 -24.19
C GLY A 81 -10.96 -3.27 -23.92
N LYS A 82 -11.78 -3.08 -24.96
CA LYS A 82 -13.09 -2.44 -24.79
C LYS A 82 -14.08 -3.46 -24.23
N THR A 83 -14.78 -3.11 -23.16
CA THR A 83 -15.75 -3.97 -22.48
C THR A 83 -16.87 -3.15 -21.84
N ASP A 84 -18.10 -3.62 -21.99
CA ASP A 84 -19.32 -3.04 -21.44
C ASP A 84 -20.09 -4.03 -20.56
N SER A 85 -19.48 -5.18 -20.25
CA SER A 85 -20.11 -6.32 -19.59
C SER A 85 -19.53 -6.62 -18.20
N GLU A 86 -18.88 -5.62 -17.56
CA GLU A 86 -18.19 -5.76 -16.27
C GLU A 86 -19.13 -5.71 -15.05
N GLY A 87 -20.44 -5.56 -15.27
CA GLY A 87 -21.45 -5.73 -14.23
C GLY A 87 -21.52 -4.58 -13.22
N GLY A 88 -22.03 -3.42 -13.67
CA GLY A 88 -22.25 -2.25 -12.79
C GLY A 88 -21.05 -1.32 -12.64
N PHE A 89 -19.97 -1.60 -13.38
CA PHE A 89 -18.79 -0.75 -13.51
C PHE A 89 -18.94 0.20 -14.69
N ASP A 90 -18.12 1.26 -14.69
CA ASP A 90 -17.98 2.12 -15.86
C ASP A 90 -17.45 1.34 -17.06
N GLN A 91 -17.79 1.81 -18.26
CA GLN A 91 -17.32 1.19 -19.50
C GLN A 91 -15.78 1.13 -19.54
N ASP A 92 -15.24 -0.01 -19.98
CA ASP A 92 -13.82 -0.33 -20.10
C ASP A 92 -13.04 -0.41 -18.76
N ALA A 93 -13.71 -0.25 -17.60
CA ALA A 93 -13.13 -0.40 -16.28
C ALA A 93 -13.35 -1.81 -15.73
N VAL A 94 -12.27 -2.59 -15.59
CA VAL A 94 -12.32 -3.97 -15.04
C VAL A 94 -11.83 -4.06 -13.60
N ALA A 95 -11.39 -2.92 -13.03
CA ALA A 95 -11.01 -2.79 -11.63
C ALA A 95 -11.35 -1.37 -11.12
N THR A 96 -11.92 -1.27 -9.93
CA THR A 96 -12.15 0.00 -9.23
C THR A 96 -11.60 -0.06 -7.83
N ALA A 97 -11.01 1.04 -7.37
CA ALA A 97 -10.65 1.24 -5.99
C ALA A 97 -11.57 2.29 -5.36
N ASN A 98 -12.08 1.99 -4.17
CA ASN A 98 -12.94 2.89 -3.40
C ASN A 98 -12.28 3.13 -2.05
N ILE A 99 -12.20 4.41 -1.65
CA ILE A 99 -11.71 4.79 -0.33
C ILE A 99 -12.85 4.59 0.68
N LEU A 100 -12.60 3.81 1.72
CA LEU A 100 -13.60 3.51 2.75
C LEU A 100 -13.43 4.38 4.00
N GLU A 101 -12.19 4.69 4.36
CA GLU A 101 -11.84 5.50 5.53
C GLU A 101 -10.55 6.26 5.25
N THR A 102 -10.42 7.48 5.78
CA THR A 102 -9.15 8.21 5.81
C THR A 102 -8.92 8.84 7.17
N SER A 103 -7.67 8.88 7.62
CA SER A 103 -7.29 9.62 8.82
C SER A 103 -5.86 10.15 8.75
N THR A 104 -5.59 11.19 9.54
CA THR A 104 -4.30 11.89 9.58
C THR A 104 -3.69 11.94 10.98
N PRO A 105 -3.41 10.78 11.61
CA PRO A 105 -2.91 10.77 12.98
C PRO A 105 -1.47 11.29 13.07
N THR A 106 -1.18 12.01 14.17
CA THR A 106 0.20 12.34 14.56
C THR A 106 0.73 11.27 15.50
N VAL A 107 1.74 10.52 15.07
CA VAL A 107 2.37 9.45 15.86
C VAL A 107 3.84 9.81 16.08
N GLY A 108 4.27 9.88 17.34
CA GLY A 108 5.67 10.22 17.66
C GLY A 108 6.12 11.59 17.12
N GLY A 109 5.19 12.53 16.96
CA GLY A 109 5.47 13.88 16.42
C GLY A 109 5.62 13.95 14.90
N LYS A 110 5.25 12.88 14.17
CA LYS A 110 5.15 12.87 12.70
C LYS A 110 3.71 12.60 12.30
N ASP A 111 3.25 13.33 11.29
CA ASP A 111 1.92 13.12 10.71
C ASP A 111 1.98 11.96 9.70
N TYR A 112 0.92 11.16 9.66
CA TYR A 112 0.76 10.02 8.77
C TYR A 112 -0.55 10.11 8.00
N TYR A 113 -0.60 9.55 6.79
CA TYR A 113 -1.84 9.30 6.06
C TYR A 113 -2.21 7.83 6.18
N PHE A 114 -3.39 7.58 6.74
CA PHE A 114 -4.00 6.25 6.82
C PHE A 114 -5.18 6.29 5.85
N LEU A 115 -5.19 5.35 4.91
CA LEU A 115 -6.10 5.22 3.76
C LEU A 115 -6.59 3.77 3.68
#